data_AF-A0A970WDE8-F1
#
_entry.id   AF-A0A970WDE8-F1
#
_cell.length_a   1.000
_cell.length_b   1.000
_cell.length_c   1.000
_cell.angle_alpha   90.00
_cell.angle_beta   90.00
_cell.angle_gamma   90.00
#
_symmetry.space_group_name_H-M   'P 1'
#
loop_
_entity.id
_entity.type
_entity.pdbx_description
1 polymer ?
#
loop_
_entity_poly.entity_id
_entity_poly.type
_entity_poly.pdbx_seq_one_letter_code
_entity_poly.pdbx_strand_id
1 'polypeptide(L)'
;MAHKKVPRNAPCPCGSGTKYKHCCLNKGFEWLVDDDGNILKSMPVSDDVAQVVDEQRQKFIEKHGRDFGPNDKLFFDMPPLEHVEHEIVQAMKQAGLDPAMIYAFEKTGLLVTEENEHLLSEADLAEWEAAIDEYAAQLENRELPDDEENEWF
;
A
#
# COMPACT_ATOMS: atom_id res chain seq x y z
N MET A 1 -7.35 12.58 21.68
CA MET A 1 -6.02 13.24 21.64
C MET A 1 -6.12 14.38 20.64
N ALA A 2 -5.34 15.46 20.80
CA ALA A 2 -5.37 16.53 19.82
C ALA A 2 -4.50 16.13 18.62
N HIS A 3 -5.05 16.21 17.41
CA HIS A 3 -4.29 15.99 16.18
C HIS A 3 -4.02 17.33 15.51
N LYS A 4 -2.76 17.60 15.17
CA LYS A 4 -2.32 18.83 14.51
C LYS A 4 -1.78 18.51 13.13
N LYS A 5 -1.99 19.39 12.15
CA LYS A 5 -1.43 19.22 10.80
C LYS A 5 0.09 19.33 10.83
N VAL A 6 0.77 18.46 10.10
CA VAL A 6 2.22 18.56 9.90
C VAL A 6 2.57 19.90 9.23
N PRO A 7 3.56 20.66 9.74
CA PRO A 7 3.93 21.93 9.17
C PRO A 7 4.39 21.81 7.71
N ARG A 8 3.91 22.72 6.84
CA ARG A 8 4.21 22.75 5.40
C ARG A 8 5.71 22.69 5.03
N ASN A 9 6.58 23.24 5.88
CA ASN A 9 8.03 23.29 5.64
C ASN A 9 8.81 22.15 6.33
N ALA A 10 8.15 21.30 7.13
CA ALA A 10 8.78 20.14 7.73
C ALA A 10 9.14 19.09 6.65
N PRO A 11 10.10 18.18 6.92
CA PRO A 11 10.31 17.01 6.08
C PRO A 11 9.00 16.22 5.88
N CYS A 12 8.78 15.73 4.67
CA CYS A 12 7.59 14.96 4.35
C CYS A 12 7.60 13.61 5.10
N PRO A 13 6.51 13.23 5.81
CA PRO A 13 6.49 11.97 6.53
C PRO A 13 6.51 10.69 5.68
N CYS A 14 6.34 10.78 4.36
CA CYS A 14 6.48 9.62 3.47
C CYS A 14 7.94 9.16 3.26
N GLY A 15 8.93 9.84 3.86
CA GLY A 15 10.34 9.46 3.74
C GLY A 15 11.06 10.02 2.50
N SER A 16 10.39 10.81 1.65
CA SER A 16 11.00 11.38 0.42
C SER A 16 12.15 12.37 0.65
N GLY A 17 12.36 12.83 1.89
CA GLY A 17 13.40 13.81 2.24
C GLY A 17 13.11 15.26 1.77
N THR A 18 12.04 15.50 1.02
CA THR A 18 11.62 16.84 0.58
C THR A 18 10.70 17.50 1.61
N LYS A 19 10.44 18.82 1.45
CA LYS A 19 9.48 19.52 2.32
C LYS A 19 8.05 19.06 2.02
N TYR A 20 7.22 18.88 3.04
CA TYR A 20 5.84 18.40 2.90
C TYR A 20 5.04 19.16 1.82
N LYS A 21 5.14 20.49 1.76
CA LYS A 21 4.46 21.31 0.74
C LYS A 21 4.88 21.05 -0.71
N HIS A 22 6.02 20.41 -0.94
CA HIS A 22 6.55 20.08 -2.25
C HIS A 22 6.38 18.59 -2.57
N CYS A 23 5.72 17.82 -1.69
CA CYS A 23 5.51 16.38 -1.85
C CYS A 23 4.03 16.04 -1.61
N CYS A 24 3.68 15.45 -0.47
CA CYS A 24 2.34 14.91 -0.24
C CYS A 24 1.22 15.93 0.04
N LEU A 25 1.49 17.24 0.21
CA LEU A 25 0.48 18.20 0.69
C LEU A 25 -0.78 18.28 -0.18
N ASN A 26 -0.67 18.02 -1.49
CA ASN A 26 -1.78 18.13 -2.43
C ASN A 26 -2.28 16.75 -2.93
N LYS A 27 -1.92 15.66 -2.24
CA LYS A 27 -2.23 14.27 -2.66
C LYS A 27 -3.60 13.76 -2.20
N GLY A 28 -4.52 14.66 -1.82
CA GLY A 28 -5.88 14.30 -1.38
C GLY A 28 -5.96 13.71 0.04
N PHE A 29 -4.87 13.76 0.81
CA PHE A 29 -4.82 13.35 2.21
C PHE A 29 -3.97 14.31 3.04
N GLU A 30 -4.10 14.24 4.36
CA GLU A 30 -3.39 15.09 5.31
C GLU A 30 -2.50 14.28 6.24
N TRP A 31 -1.28 14.76 6.50
CA TRP A 31 -0.46 14.24 7.58
C TRP A 31 -0.77 14.99 8.87
N LEU A 32 -1.07 14.25 9.92
CA LEU A 32 -1.32 14.73 11.27
C LEU A 32 -0.23 14.23 12.22
N VAL A 33 -0.02 14.97 13.30
CA VAL A 33 0.81 14.57 14.43
C VAL A 33 -0.01 14.68 15.70
N ASP A 34 0.01 13.65 16.53
CA ASP A 34 -0.59 13.69 17.86
C ASP A 34 0.36 14.29 18.91
N ASP A 35 -0.09 14.38 20.16
CA ASP A 35 0.69 14.96 21.25
C ASP A 35 1.91 14.09 21.64
N ASP A 36 1.92 12.80 21.28
CA ASP A 36 3.02 11.86 21.51
C ASP A 36 4.05 11.87 20.36
N GLY A 37 3.79 12.63 19.30
CA GLY A 37 4.65 12.74 18.13
C GLY A 37 4.43 11.64 17.09
N ASN A 38 3.39 10.82 17.23
CA ASN A 38 3.05 9.82 16.22
C ASN A 38 2.51 10.52 14.98
N ILE A 39 2.93 10.04 13.81
CA ILE A 39 2.43 10.52 12.53
C ILE A 39 1.20 9.71 12.13
N LEU A 40 0.13 10.39 11.76
CA LEU A 40 -1.10 9.78 11.26
C LEU A 40 -1.39 10.29 9.84
N LYS A 41 -1.81 9.39 8.95
CA LYS A 41 -2.35 9.74 7.63
C LYS A 41 -3.86 9.83 7.74
N SER A 42 -4.43 11.00 7.44
CA SER A 42 -5.87 11.25 7.46
C SER A 42 -6.38 11.37 6.03
N MET A 43 -7.37 10.56 5.67
CA MET A 43 -7.99 10.55 4.34
C MET A 43 -9.48 10.90 4.47
N PRO A 44 -10.05 11.66 3.53
CA PRO A 44 -11.50 11.84 3.48
C PRO A 44 -12.17 10.49 3.24
N VAL A 45 -13.21 10.20 4.00
CA VAL A 45 -14.02 9.00 3.84
C VAL A 45 -15.11 9.31 2.81
N SER A 46 -15.17 8.54 1.72
CA SER A 46 -16.27 8.63 0.75
C SER A 46 -17.54 7.99 1.31
N ASP A 47 -18.69 8.29 0.72
CA ASP A 47 -19.98 7.72 1.16
C ASP A 47 -19.98 6.19 1.07
N ASP A 48 -19.40 5.61 0.01
CA ASP A 48 -19.28 4.16 -0.16
C ASP A 48 -18.44 3.52 0.96
N VAL A 49 -17.33 4.15 1.33
CA VAL A 49 -16.48 3.65 2.42
C VAL A 49 -17.16 3.84 3.78
N ALA A 50 -17.87 4.95 3.98
CA ALA A 50 -18.63 5.19 5.20
C ALA A 50 -19.70 4.10 5.39
N GLN A 51 -20.40 3.71 4.32
CA GLN A 51 -21.36 2.62 4.36
C GLN A 51 -20.71 1.30 4.79
N VAL A 52 -19.56 0.95 4.20
CA VAL A 52 -18.84 -0.28 4.58
C VAL A 52 -18.40 -0.26 6.05
N VAL A 53 -17.93 0.88 6.55
CA VAL A 53 -17.55 1.04 7.96
C VAL A 53 -18.76 0.88 8.89
N ASP A 54 -19.90 1.47 8.52
CA ASP A 54 -21.13 1.35 9.30
C ASP A 54 -21.66 -0.08 9.32
N GLU A 55 -21.62 -0.79 8.19
CA GLU A 55 -21.97 -2.20 8.11
C GLU A 55 -21.07 -3.05 9.03
N GLN A 56 -19.76 -2.81 9.00
CA GLN A 56 -18.83 -3.51 9.89
C GLN A 56 -19.07 -3.20 11.36
N ARG A 57 -19.44 -1.96 11.68
CA ARG A 57 -19.83 -1.58 13.04
C ARG A 57 -21.08 -2.32 13.51
N GLN A 58 -22.10 -2.46 12.67
CA GLN A 58 -23.31 -3.22 13.03
C GLN A 58 -22.99 -4.70 13.29
N LYS A 59 -22.23 -5.34 12.39
CA LYS A 59 -21.80 -6.73 12.58
C LYS A 59 -20.98 -6.91 13.85
N PHE A 60 -20.09 -5.95 14.16
CA PHE A 60 -19.28 -5.99 15.38
C PHE A 60 -20.16 -5.91 16.62
N ILE A 61 -21.11 -4.96 16.66
CA ILE A 61 -22.04 -4.81 17.78
C ILE A 61 -22.89 -6.07 17.95
N GLU A 62 -23.41 -6.64 16.87
CA GLU A 62 -24.19 -7.87 16.93
C GLU A 62 -23.39 -9.05 17.51
N LYS A 63 -22.12 -9.18 17.12
CA LYS A 63 -21.24 -10.27 17.58
C LYS A 63 -20.69 -10.07 18.98
N HIS A 64 -20.34 -8.83 19.35
CA HIS A 64 -19.58 -8.53 20.57
C HIS A 64 -20.41 -7.81 21.65
N GLY A 65 -21.62 -7.34 21.33
CA GLY A 65 -22.51 -6.64 22.27
C GLY A 65 -22.02 -5.26 22.71
N ARG A 66 -21.00 -4.70 22.04
CA ARG A 66 -20.42 -3.38 22.30
C ARG A 66 -19.90 -2.74 21.01
N ASP A 67 -19.64 -1.45 21.05
CA ASP A 67 -18.99 -0.71 19.95
C ASP A 67 -17.48 -0.98 19.86
N PHE A 68 -16.86 -0.58 18.75
CA PHE A 68 -15.41 -0.64 18.54
C PHE A 68 -14.64 0.19 19.58
N GLY A 69 -13.56 -0.39 20.08
CA GLY A 69 -12.53 0.29 20.84
C GLY A 69 -11.28 0.58 19.99
N PRO A 70 -10.29 1.28 20.55
CA PRO A 70 -9.12 1.75 19.80
C PRO A 70 -8.21 0.64 19.24
N ASN A 71 -8.33 -0.59 19.77
CA ASN A 71 -7.50 -1.73 19.37
C ASN A 71 -8.31 -2.84 18.65
N ASP A 72 -9.59 -2.61 18.37
CA ASP A 72 -10.40 -3.57 17.64
C ASP A 72 -10.15 -3.47 16.13
N LYS A 73 -10.20 -4.61 15.44
CA LYS A 73 -10.04 -4.66 13.98
C LYS A 73 -11.35 -4.27 13.31
N LEU A 74 -11.30 -3.33 12.38
CA LEU A 74 -12.47 -2.95 11.57
C LEU A 74 -13.04 -4.17 10.80
N PHE A 75 -12.15 -4.95 10.19
CA PHE A 75 -12.48 -6.19 9.49
C PHE A 75 -12.20 -7.42 10.37
N PHE A 76 -12.95 -7.56 11.47
CA PHE A 76 -12.79 -8.64 12.45
C PHE A 76 -13.31 -10.01 11.97
N ASP A 77 -14.09 -10.03 10.89
CA ASP A 77 -14.69 -11.21 10.27
C ASP A 77 -13.94 -11.68 9.01
N MET A 78 -12.87 -10.99 8.61
CA MET A 78 -12.03 -11.35 7.46
C MET A 78 -10.92 -12.35 7.83
N PRO A 79 -10.46 -13.17 6.87
CA PRO A 79 -9.30 -14.03 7.06
C PRO A 79 -8.02 -13.18 7.30
N PRO A 80 -6.91 -13.80 7.73
CA PRO A 80 -5.63 -13.12 7.85
C PRO A 80 -5.22 -12.46 6.53
N LEU A 81 -4.51 -11.33 6.62
CA LEU A 81 -4.12 -10.52 5.47
C LEU A 81 -3.37 -11.35 4.40
N GLU A 82 -2.48 -12.24 4.82
CA GLU A 82 -1.72 -13.15 3.94
C GLU A 82 -2.62 -13.99 3.02
N HIS A 83 -3.81 -14.39 3.49
CA HIS A 83 -4.76 -15.15 2.66
C HIS A 83 -5.44 -14.24 1.63
N VAL A 84 -5.77 -13.02 2.02
CA VAL A 84 -6.35 -12.01 1.12
C VAL A 84 -5.35 -11.62 0.04
N GLU A 85 -4.09 -11.40 0.40
CA GLU A 85 -3.00 -11.12 -0.54
C GLU A 85 -2.84 -12.27 -1.56
N HIS A 86 -2.86 -13.51 -1.08
CA HIS A 86 -2.81 -14.67 -1.96
C HIS A 86 -3.99 -14.73 -2.94
N GLU A 87 -5.21 -14.48 -2.48
CA GLU A 87 -6.40 -14.45 -3.34
C GLU A 87 -6.32 -13.34 -4.40
N ILE A 88 -5.83 -12.15 -4.03
CA ILE A 88 -5.58 -11.05 -4.97
C ILE A 88 -4.58 -11.48 -6.04
N VAL A 89 -3.44 -12.08 -5.66
CA VAL A 89 -2.44 -12.58 -6.61
C VAL A 89 -3.03 -13.62 -7.57
N GLN A 90 -3.87 -14.54 -7.08
CA GLN A 90 -4.53 -15.51 -7.96
C GLN A 90 -5.49 -14.82 -8.95
N ALA A 91 -6.25 -13.82 -8.48
CA ALA A 91 -7.13 -13.05 -9.36
C ALA A 91 -6.35 -12.29 -10.43
N MET A 92 -5.20 -11.68 -10.08
CA MET A 92 -4.32 -11.01 -11.05
C MET A 92 -3.80 -11.98 -12.12
N LYS A 93 -3.35 -13.17 -11.70
CA LYS A 93 -2.88 -14.22 -12.63
C LYS A 93 -3.99 -14.67 -13.58
N GLN A 94 -5.20 -14.86 -13.08
CA GLN A 94 -6.37 -15.26 -13.88
C GLN A 94 -6.82 -14.16 -14.84
N ALA A 95 -6.68 -12.89 -14.45
CA ALA A 95 -6.95 -11.74 -15.29
C ALA A 95 -5.84 -11.48 -16.34
N GLY A 96 -4.72 -12.22 -16.27
CA GLY A 96 -3.62 -12.09 -17.22
C GLY A 96 -2.83 -10.79 -17.06
N LEU A 97 -2.75 -10.25 -15.85
CA LEU A 97 -1.92 -9.08 -15.56
C LEU A 97 -0.43 -9.41 -15.79
N ASP A 98 0.34 -8.37 -16.10
CA ASP A 98 1.78 -8.49 -16.28
C ASP A 98 2.44 -9.08 -15.02
N PRO A 99 3.23 -10.17 -15.15
CA PRO A 99 3.96 -10.75 -14.03
C PRO A 99 4.82 -9.76 -13.23
N ALA A 100 5.34 -8.71 -13.86
CA ALA A 100 6.09 -7.66 -13.17
C ALA A 100 5.22 -6.87 -12.19
N MET A 101 3.96 -6.59 -12.56
CA MET A 101 2.99 -5.92 -11.67
C MET A 101 2.59 -6.84 -10.51
N ILE A 102 2.43 -8.14 -10.77
CA ILE A 102 2.13 -9.13 -9.71
C ILE A 102 3.29 -9.19 -8.72
N TYR A 103 4.53 -9.25 -9.22
CA TYR A 103 5.73 -9.22 -8.40
C TYR A 103 5.83 -7.95 -7.56
N ALA A 104 5.56 -6.78 -8.16
CA ALA A 104 5.59 -5.51 -7.45
C ALA A 104 4.52 -5.45 -6.34
N PHE A 105 3.32 -6.02 -6.56
CA PHE A 105 2.29 -6.15 -5.51
C PHE A 105 2.75 -7.05 -4.38
N GLU A 106 3.27 -8.24 -4.69
CA GLU A 106 3.78 -9.17 -3.66
C GLU A 106 4.91 -8.56 -2.83
N LYS A 107 5.73 -7.68 -3.43
CA LYS A 107 6.87 -7.05 -2.77
C LYS A 107 6.50 -5.83 -1.92
N THR A 108 5.63 -4.97 -2.44
CA THR A 108 5.34 -3.65 -1.85
C THR A 108 3.99 -3.59 -1.14
N GLY A 109 3.09 -4.53 -1.41
CA GLY A 109 1.69 -4.49 -0.98
C GLY A 109 0.84 -3.41 -1.65
N LEU A 110 1.38 -2.68 -2.63
CA LEU A 110 0.69 -1.60 -3.33
C LEU A 110 -0.06 -2.16 -4.55
N LEU A 111 -1.29 -1.71 -4.78
CA LEU A 111 -2.03 -2.00 -6.00
C LEU A 111 -2.12 -0.72 -6.83
N VAL A 112 -1.14 -0.48 -7.69
CA VAL A 112 -1.06 0.76 -8.48
C VAL A 112 -1.91 0.64 -9.75
N THR A 113 -2.78 1.62 -9.98
CA THR A 113 -3.64 1.74 -11.17
C THR A 113 -3.68 3.18 -11.66
N GLU A 114 -4.08 3.40 -12.91
CA GLU A 114 -4.28 4.76 -13.46
C GLU A 114 -5.23 5.61 -12.58
N GLU A 115 -6.19 4.96 -11.92
CA GLU A 115 -7.17 5.62 -11.06
C GLU A 115 -6.59 6.07 -9.71
N ASN A 116 -5.50 5.48 -9.22
CA ASN A 116 -5.01 5.76 -7.86
C ASN A 116 -3.56 6.21 -7.77
N GLU A 117 -2.76 6.06 -8.83
CA GLU A 117 -1.33 6.41 -8.85
C GLU A 117 -1.08 7.84 -8.35
N HIS A 118 -1.95 8.77 -8.74
CA HIS A 118 -1.87 10.17 -8.36
C HIS A 118 -2.01 10.42 -6.84
N LEU A 119 -2.61 9.49 -6.09
CA LEU A 119 -2.78 9.54 -4.63
C LEU A 119 -1.59 8.97 -3.87
N LEU A 120 -0.73 8.20 -4.53
CA LEU A 120 0.46 7.61 -3.93
C LEU A 120 1.56 8.65 -3.73
N SER A 121 2.38 8.43 -2.71
CA SER A 121 3.56 9.27 -2.52
C SER A 121 4.60 8.94 -3.58
N GLU A 122 5.48 9.89 -3.90
CA GLU A 122 6.57 9.67 -4.84
C GLU A 122 7.51 8.55 -4.37
N ALA A 123 7.66 8.37 -3.05
CA ALA A 123 8.47 7.31 -2.48
C ALA A 123 7.83 5.93 -2.71
N ASP A 124 6.52 5.80 -2.46
CA ASP A 124 5.77 4.55 -2.70
C ASP A 124 5.79 4.16 -4.18
N LEU A 125 5.63 5.14 -5.09
CA LEU A 125 5.70 4.92 -6.53
C LEU A 125 7.10 4.50 -6.98
N ALA A 126 8.14 5.13 -6.44
CA ALA A 126 9.51 4.74 -6.76
C ALA A 126 9.85 3.33 -6.27
N GLU A 127 9.33 2.91 -5.11
CA GLU A 127 9.49 1.54 -4.61
C GLU A 127 8.76 0.52 -5.49
N TRP A 128 7.56 0.87 -5.95
CA TRP A 128 6.79 0.07 -6.91
C TRP A 128 7.51 -0.09 -8.25
N GLU A 129 7.97 1.02 -8.85
CA GLU A 129 8.72 1.01 -10.12
C GLU A 129 10.03 0.21 -10.00
N ALA A 130 10.76 0.38 -8.89
CA ALA A 130 11.98 -0.38 -8.64
C ALA A 130 11.72 -1.90 -8.55
N ALA A 131 10.57 -2.31 -8.01
CA ALA A 131 10.18 -3.72 -7.98
C ALA A 131 9.88 -4.27 -9.39
N ILE A 132 9.28 -3.47 -10.27
CA ILE A 132 9.07 -3.83 -11.68
C ILE A 132 10.41 -3.99 -12.41
N ASP A 133 11.31 -3.03 -12.26
CA ASP A 133 12.64 -3.06 -12.89
C ASP A 133 13.48 -4.26 -12.41
N GLU A 134 13.40 -4.59 -11.12
CA GLU A 134 14.05 -5.76 -10.56
C GLU A 134 13.54 -7.06 -11.18
N TYR A 135 12.23 -7.18 -11.38
CA TYR A 135 11.66 -8.35 -12.05
C TYR A 135 12.15 -8.47 -13.50
N ALA A 136 12.21 -7.36 -14.24
CA ALA A 136 12.73 -7.35 -15.60
C ALA A 136 14.20 -7.81 -15.65
N ALA A 137 15.05 -7.31 -14.74
CA ALA A 137 16.45 -7.72 -14.65
C ALA A 137 16.62 -9.22 -14.29
N GLN A 138 15.72 -9.78 -13.46
CA GLN A 138 15.73 -11.21 -13.16
C GLN A 138 15.38 -12.07 -14.38
N LEU A 139 14.49 -11.59 -15.26
CA LEU A 139 14.17 -12.28 -16.51
C LEU A 139 15.35 -12.24 -17.48
N GLU A 140 15.98 -11.08 -17.67
CA GLU A 140 17.17 -10.96 -18.54
C GLU A 140 18.31 -11.87 -18.07
N ASN A 141 18.59 -11.90 -16.76
CA ASN A 141 19.60 -12.79 -16.17
C ASN A 141 19.25 -14.28 -16.27
N ARG A 142 17.96 -14.62 -16.40
CA ARG A 142 17.49 -16.00 -16.57
C ARG A 142 17.51 -16.43 -18.05
N GLU A 143 17.52 -15.49 -18.98
CA GLU A 143 17.57 -15.74 -20.42
C GLU A 143 19.00 -15.78 -21.00
N LEU A 144 20.02 -15.32 -20.27
CA LEU A 144 21.43 -15.57 -20.60
C LEU A 144 21.76 -17.06 -20.38
N PRO A 145 22.12 -17.83 -21.41
CA PRO A 145 22.61 -19.19 -21.23
C PRO A 145 23.96 -19.19 -20.50
N ASP A 146 24.27 -20.30 -19.83
CA ASP A 146 25.63 -20.67 -19.43
C ASP A 146 26.50 -20.86 -20.69
N ASP A 147 26.98 -19.77 -21.29
CA ASP A 147 28.08 -19.83 -22.25
C ASP A 147 29.40 -19.47 -21.54
N GLU A 148 29.93 -20.43 -20.78
CA GLU A 148 31.38 -20.73 -20.77
C GLU A 148 31.70 -22.06 -20.06
N GLU A 149 32.53 -22.86 -20.73
CA GLU A 149 33.26 -24.04 -20.25
C GLU A 149 32.53 -25.40 -20.14
N ASN A 150 32.55 -26.14 -21.24
CA ASN A 150 33.48 -27.28 -21.35
C ASN A 150 33.71 -27.66 -22.83
N GLU A 151 34.64 -26.94 -23.46
CA GLU A 151 35.66 -27.60 -24.26
C GLU A 151 36.34 -28.66 -23.36
N TRP A 152 36.38 -29.93 -23.75
CA TRP A 152 37.45 -30.93 -23.50
C TRP A 152 36.94 -32.36 -23.77
N PHE A 153 37.49 -32.94 -24.86
CA PHE A 153 37.54 -34.34 -25.32
C PHE A 153 36.38 -34.93 -26.15
#